data_AF-A0A0X3BHX4-F1
#
_entry.id   AF-A0A0X3BHX4-F1
#
_cell.length_a   1.000
_cell.length_b   1.000
_cell.length_c   1.000
_cell.angle_alpha   90.00
_cell.angle_beta   90.00
_cell.angle_gamma   90.00
#
_symmetry.space_group_name_H-M   'P 1'
#
loop_
_entity.id
_entity.type
_entity.pdbx_description
1 polymer ?
#
loop_
_entity_poly.entity_id
_entity_poly.type
_entity_poly.pdbx_seq_one_letter_code
_entity_poly.pdbx_strand_id
1 'polypeptide(L)'
;MVRSSREIALYIKSNDKNHPEISVNALISNFQAIQNLMYIMGDHLEGHQPRTAGDFPKSVKQNCELVISRLEQGSAAITMRVSHDQYGLPGAGGTYGERAISLVGTVIDIASNQEDIFPEVVELLHGDEHRAIRSVQELENLWPDEDSIYDVTLGFGSLGPIKLDRTRKPIIKNALIRPPKPTEKTISGRMVELRVDRKRQFVIDTPEGKYTCRYPPELEEFVIKRIKQLVSVSGSIGKTARSINIEGEMAFKPLNSLPLTHIRFNEDIRELRYPIDLEVEFENDEYILYNNEFNLLVTSGNLKDGVERINDELKLLWLDYVEEETGNLTEGGIVFRNKLRSLLDEGI
;
A
#
# COMPACT_ATOMS: atom_id res chain seq x y z
N MET A 1 18.16 -7.81 35.86
CA MET A 1 19.06 -6.99 35.02
C MET A 1 18.31 -5.71 34.71
N VAL A 2 18.76 -4.56 35.23
CA VAL A 2 18.12 -3.26 34.96
C VAL A 2 18.40 -2.91 33.50
N ARG A 3 17.38 -2.92 32.64
CA ARG A 3 17.55 -2.55 31.22
C ARG A 3 17.87 -1.05 31.14
N SER A 4 18.94 -0.72 30.44
CA SER A 4 19.33 0.67 30.18
C SER A 4 18.38 1.29 29.17
N SER A 5 17.91 2.53 29.40
CA SER A 5 17.07 3.28 28.46
C SER A 5 17.74 3.56 27.11
N ARG A 6 19.04 3.26 26.97
CA ARG A 6 19.86 3.47 25.78
C ARG A 6 20.00 2.24 24.89
N GLU A 7 19.39 1.11 25.24
CA GLU A 7 19.65 -0.18 24.59
C GLU A 7 18.42 -0.70 23.84
N ILE A 8 18.68 -1.30 22.67
CA ILE A 8 17.73 -2.10 21.91
C ILE A 8 18.24 -3.53 21.92
N ALA A 9 17.40 -4.48 22.32
CA ALA A 9 17.70 -5.89 22.27
C ALA A 9 16.93 -6.54 21.12
N LEU A 10 17.63 -7.25 20.23
CA LEU A 10 17.07 -8.03 19.13
C LEU A 10 17.41 -9.49 19.33
N TYR A 11 16.40 -10.34 19.35
CA TYR A 11 16.53 -11.79 19.44
C TYR A 11 15.89 -12.42 18.21
N ILE A 12 16.68 -13.15 17.42
CA ILE A 12 16.22 -13.90 16.25
C ILE A 12 16.46 -15.39 16.51
N LYS A 13 15.42 -16.20 16.44
CA LYS A 13 15.49 -17.64 16.66
C LYS A 13 14.98 -18.41 15.45
N SER A 14 15.78 -19.34 14.92
CA SER A 14 15.31 -20.30 13.92
C SER A 14 14.39 -21.33 14.58
N ASN A 15 13.23 -21.56 13.98
CA ASN A 15 12.29 -22.62 14.34
C ASN A 15 12.58 -23.91 13.56
N ASP A 16 13.48 -23.88 12.57
CA ASP A 16 13.95 -25.06 11.86
C ASP A 16 14.94 -25.83 12.75
N LYS A 17 14.53 -27.03 13.19
CA LYS A 17 15.34 -27.90 14.04
C LYS A 17 16.50 -28.56 13.28
N ASN A 18 16.42 -28.63 11.95
CA ASN A 18 17.43 -29.23 11.09
C ASN A 18 18.46 -28.21 10.61
N HIS A 19 18.03 -26.95 10.46
CA HIS A 19 18.89 -25.82 10.07
C HIS A 19 18.71 -24.63 11.02
N PRO A 20 19.33 -24.66 12.22
CA PRO A 20 19.20 -23.59 13.21
C PRO A 20 19.93 -22.30 12.81
N GLU A 21 20.64 -22.29 11.68
CA GLU A 21 21.40 -21.15 11.19
C GLU A 21 20.50 -19.98 10.76
N ILE A 22 20.98 -18.76 11.01
CA ILE A 22 20.28 -17.53 10.64
C ILE A 22 20.96 -16.93 9.42
N SER A 23 20.17 -16.61 8.39
CA SER A 23 20.67 -15.94 7.20
C SER A 23 21.26 -14.57 7.54
N VAL A 24 22.44 -14.28 6.99
CA VAL A 24 23.07 -12.96 7.08
C VAL A 24 22.15 -11.87 6.53
N ASN A 25 21.41 -12.16 5.46
CA ASN A 25 20.47 -11.21 4.88
C ASN A 25 19.32 -10.89 5.84
N ALA A 26 18.80 -11.88 6.57
CA ALA A 26 17.75 -11.65 7.57
C ALA A 26 18.25 -10.73 8.70
N LEU A 27 19.50 -10.92 9.14
CA LEU A 27 20.12 -10.03 10.13
C LEU A 27 20.27 -8.60 9.60
N ILE A 28 20.80 -8.44 8.38
CA ILE A 28 21.02 -7.13 7.76
C ILE A 28 19.69 -6.38 7.59
N SER A 29 18.63 -7.04 7.09
CA SER A 29 17.33 -6.41 6.90
C SER A 29 16.72 -5.92 8.22
N ASN A 30 16.81 -6.72 9.29
CA ASN A 30 16.33 -6.31 10.62
C ASN A 30 17.12 -5.10 11.15
N PHE A 31 18.44 -5.10 11.00
CA PHE A 31 19.26 -3.95 11.42
C PHE A 31 18.93 -2.68 10.64
N GLN A 32 18.76 -2.81 9.32
CA GLN A 32 18.44 -1.67 8.47
C GLN A 32 17.08 -1.09 8.84
N ALA A 33 16.05 -1.92 9.04
CA ALA A 33 14.72 -1.45 9.42
C ALA A 33 14.73 -0.71 10.77
N ILE A 34 15.39 -1.27 11.79
CA ILE A 34 15.50 -0.62 13.11
C ILE A 34 16.30 0.69 13.01
N GLN A 35 17.40 0.69 12.26
CA GLN A 35 18.24 1.87 12.06
C GLN A 35 17.49 2.98 11.32
N ASN A 36 16.68 2.64 10.32
CA ASN A 36 15.86 3.58 9.58
C ASN A 36 14.75 4.18 10.46
N LEU A 37 14.08 3.35 11.26
CA LEU A 37 13.10 3.83 12.25
C LEU A 37 13.74 4.84 13.21
N MET A 38 14.94 4.54 13.72
CA MET A 38 15.69 5.47 14.58
C MET A 38 15.98 6.80 13.88
N TYR A 39 16.37 6.80 12.61
CA TYR A 39 16.61 8.03 11.86
C TYR A 39 15.33 8.81 11.57
N ILE A 40 14.21 8.14 11.27
CA ILE A 40 12.92 8.80 11.05
C ILE A 40 12.47 9.51 12.33
N MET A 41 12.55 8.82 13.49
CA MET A 41 12.17 9.40 14.78
C MET A 41 13.14 10.51 15.20
N GLY A 42 14.45 10.33 14.98
CA GLY A 42 15.45 11.36 15.25
C GLY A 42 15.24 12.63 14.41
N ASP A 43 14.94 12.48 13.12
CA ASP A 43 14.65 13.60 12.22
C ASP A 43 13.38 14.36 12.61
N HIS A 44 12.35 13.64 13.08
CA HIS A 44 11.15 14.23 13.66
C HIS A 44 11.46 15.03 14.94
N LEU A 45 12.23 14.46 15.86
CA LEU A 45 12.60 15.09 17.12
C LEU A 45 13.47 16.35 16.95
N GLU A 46 14.30 16.41 15.91
CA GLU A 46 15.08 17.61 15.56
C GLU A 46 14.22 18.70 14.87
N GLY A 47 12.94 18.43 14.58
CA GLY A 47 12.01 19.42 14.02
C GLY A 47 12.23 19.72 12.55
N HIS A 48 12.92 18.85 11.82
CA HIS A 48 13.12 19.01 10.38
C HIS A 48 11.78 18.88 9.63
N GLN A 49 11.72 19.48 8.43
CA GLN A 49 10.58 19.26 7.54
C GLN A 49 10.63 17.85 6.93
N PRO A 50 9.46 17.23 6.67
CA PRO A 50 9.39 15.93 6.02
C PRO A 50 10.03 15.97 4.63
N ARG A 51 10.76 14.89 4.30
CA ARG A 51 11.48 14.74 3.03
C ARG A 51 11.03 13.46 2.33
N THR A 52 10.71 13.57 1.05
CA THR A 52 10.33 12.45 0.19
C THR A 52 11.54 11.65 -0.30
N ALA A 53 12.70 12.28 -0.42
CA ALA A 53 13.96 11.66 -0.82
C ALA A 53 15.16 12.39 -0.23
N GLY A 54 16.33 11.73 -0.28
CA GLY A 54 17.59 12.29 0.19
C GLY A 54 18.04 11.72 1.54
N ASP A 55 19.28 12.05 1.87
CA ASP A 55 19.96 11.49 3.03
C ASP A 55 19.53 12.18 4.34
N PHE A 56 19.59 11.46 5.46
CA PHE A 56 19.34 12.05 6.78
C PHE A 56 20.45 13.05 7.14
N PRO A 57 20.14 14.15 7.85
CA PRO A 57 21.14 15.12 8.32
C PRO A 57 22.26 14.44 9.11
N LYS A 58 23.46 15.01 9.03
CA LYS A 58 24.61 14.49 9.77
C LYS A 58 24.36 14.46 11.28
N SER A 59 23.63 15.44 11.82
CA SER A 59 23.23 15.49 13.24
C SER A 59 22.40 14.27 13.61
N VAL A 60 21.32 14.00 12.88
CA VAL A 60 20.44 12.84 13.09
C VAL A 60 21.22 11.53 13.00
N LYS A 61 22.07 11.39 11.98
CA LYS A 61 22.90 10.18 11.82
C LYS A 61 23.82 9.98 13.01
N GLN A 62 24.59 11.00 13.38
CA GLN A 62 25.50 10.91 14.54
C GLN A 62 24.73 10.64 15.82
N ASN A 63 23.54 11.22 15.99
CA ASN A 63 22.77 11.12 17.21
C ASN A 63 21.94 9.83 17.35
N CYS A 64 21.66 9.14 16.26
CA CYS A 64 20.74 7.99 16.24
C CYS A 64 21.36 6.74 15.60
N GLU A 65 22.63 6.78 15.20
CA GLU A 65 23.36 5.60 14.74
C GLU A 65 23.47 4.57 15.86
N LEU A 66 23.10 3.33 15.54
CA LEU A 66 23.16 2.19 16.43
C LEU A 66 24.46 1.43 16.19
N VAL A 67 25.10 1.05 17.28
CA VAL A 67 26.27 0.16 17.26
C VAL A 67 25.96 -1.11 18.03
N ILE A 68 26.43 -2.24 17.52
CA ILE A 68 26.34 -3.53 18.20
C ILE A 68 27.25 -3.48 19.43
N SER A 69 26.67 -3.54 20.62
CA SER A 69 27.40 -3.54 21.89
C SER A 69 27.69 -4.97 22.37
N ARG A 70 26.83 -5.92 22.04
CA ARG A 70 27.00 -7.34 22.36
C ARG A 70 26.36 -8.23 21.30
N LEU A 71 27.03 -9.34 21.02
CA LEU A 71 26.52 -10.45 20.20
C LEU A 71 26.77 -11.75 20.98
N GLU A 72 25.71 -12.49 21.29
CA GLU A 72 25.81 -13.79 21.96
C GLU A 72 25.56 -14.94 20.97
N GLN A 73 26.28 -16.05 21.15
CA GLN A 73 26.31 -17.16 20.20
C GLN A 73 25.12 -18.13 20.40
N GLY A 74 24.37 -18.40 19.33
CA GLY A 74 23.15 -19.22 19.31
C GLY A 74 22.16 -18.71 18.26
N SER A 75 20.85 -18.92 18.48
CA SER A 75 19.82 -18.00 17.97
C SER A 75 20.27 -16.57 18.26
N ALA A 76 20.46 -15.74 17.23
CA ALA A 76 21.20 -14.48 17.33
C ALA A 76 20.56 -13.54 18.37
N ALA A 77 21.29 -13.30 19.46
CA ALA A 77 20.91 -12.36 20.52
C ALA A 77 21.86 -11.16 20.47
N ILE A 78 21.30 -9.99 20.16
CA ILE A 78 22.06 -8.81 19.78
C ILE A 78 21.60 -7.64 20.62
N THR A 79 22.54 -6.96 21.25
CA THR A 79 22.28 -5.69 21.92
C THR A 79 22.89 -4.56 21.11
N MET A 80 22.07 -3.56 20.81
CA MET A 80 22.45 -2.34 20.12
C MET A 80 22.29 -1.16 21.06
N ARG A 81 23.15 -0.14 20.90
CA ARG A 81 23.08 1.11 21.64
C ARG A 81 23.38 2.29 20.72
N VAL A 82 22.95 3.48 21.12
CA VAL A 82 23.32 4.72 20.43
C VAL A 82 24.83 4.90 20.46
N SER A 83 25.42 5.23 19.32
CA SER A 83 26.87 5.30 19.11
C SER A 83 27.51 6.50 19.82
N HIS A 84 26.80 7.62 19.86
CA HIS A 84 27.32 8.90 20.35
C HIS A 84 26.90 9.20 21.79
N ASP A 85 27.85 9.64 22.61
CA ASP A 85 27.57 10.12 23.96
C ASP A 85 26.85 11.47 23.89
N GLN A 86 25.65 11.52 24.46
CA GLN A 86 24.79 12.69 24.43
C GLN A 86 24.45 13.14 25.84
N TYR A 87 24.27 14.46 25.98
CA TYR A 87 23.71 15.07 27.17
C TYR A 87 22.22 15.35 26.95
N GLY A 88 21.39 14.83 27.85
CA GLY A 88 19.96 15.09 27.85
C GLY A 88 19.67 16.50 28.36
N LEU A 89 18.67 17.15 27.77
CA LEU A 89 18.15 18.41 28.32
C LEU A 89 17.34 18.10 29.59
N PRO A 90 17.56 18.82 30.71
CA PRO A 90 16.78 18.65 31.93
C PRO A 90 15.28 18.79 31.64
N GLY A 91 14.48 17.80 32.06
CA GLY A 91 13.03 17.78 31.86
C GLY A 91 12.56 17.29 30.48
N ALA A 92 13.46 17.00 29.53
CA ALA A 92 13.11 16.52 28.19
C ALA A 92 12.94 14.99 28.09
N GLY A 93 13.08 14.26 29.20
CA GLY A 93 12.88 12.81 29.24
C GLY A 93 14.06 11.97 28.72
N GLY A 94 15.27 12.53 28.62
CA GLY A 94 16.48 11.81 28.22
C GLY A 94 17.30 12.53 27.14
N THR A 95 18.28 11.82 26.59
CA THR A 95 19.02 12.26 25.39
C THR A 95 18.15 12.15 24.13
N TYR A 96 18.60 12.75 23.02
CA TYR A 96 17.91 12.60 21.73
C TYR A 96 17.78 11.14 21.30
N GLY A 97 18.86 10.37 21.43
CA GLY A 97 18.86 8.94 21.12
C GLY A 97 17.94 8.13 22.03
N GLU A 98 17.88 8.43 23.34
CA GLU A 98 16.96 7.77 24.28
C GLU A 98 15.49 8.05 23.94
N ARG A 99 15.17 9.30 23.59
CA ARG A 99 13.83 9.70 23.16
C ARG A 99 13.43 9.04 21.85
N ALA A 100 14.37 8.92 20.90
CA ALA A 100 14.15 8.20 19.65
C ALA A 100 13.88 6.71 19.91
N ILE A 101 14.66 6.04 20.78
CA ILE A 101 14.41 4.63 21.19
C ILE A 101 13.01 4.48 21.77
N SER A 102 12.58 5.41 22.62
CA SER A 102 11.24 5.38 23.21
C SER A 102 10.14 5.50 22.15
N LEU A 103 10.27 6.43 21.20
CA LEU A 103 9.31 6.61 20.10
C LEU A 103 9.24 5.37 19.20
N VAL A 104 10.40 4.78 18.85
CA VAL A 104 10.43 3.52 18.08
C VAL A 104 9.72 2.40 18.85
N GLY A 105 9.95 2.30 20.16
CA GLY A 105 9.24 1.36 21.01
C GLY A 105 7.72 1.54 20.97
N THR A 106 7.23 2.78 21.01
CA THR A 106 5.80 3.10 20.88
C THR A 106 5.24 2.74 19.50
N VAL A 107 5.96 3.04 18.42
CA VAL A 107 5.53 2.70 17.05
C VAL A 107 5.42 1.18 16.86
N ILE A 108 6.35 0.42 17.42
CA ILE A 108 6.30 -1.05 17.41
C ILE A 108 5.15 -1.58 18.27
N ASP A 109 4.89 -0.96 19.42
CA ASP A 109 3.75 -1.32 20.28
C ASP A 109 2.39 -1.10 19.58
N ILE A 110 2.23 0.04 18.88
CA ILE A 110 1.06 0.32 18.02
C ILE A 110 0.92 -0.79 16.97
N ALA A 111 2.00 -1.10 16.25
CA ALA A 111 1.99 -2.14 15.21
C ALA A 111 1.79 -3.56 15.77
N SER A 112 2.07 -3.81 17.05
CA SER A 112 1.79 -5.08 17.70
C SER A 112 0.34 -5.21 18.18
N ASN A 113 -0.28 -4.13 18.68
CA ASN A 113 -1.51 -4.22 19.48
C ASN A 113 -2.74 -3.52 18.87
N GLN A 114 -2.57 -2.53 17.98
CA GLN A 114 -3.68 -1.72 17.46
C GLN A 114 -4.17 -2.19 16.08
N GLU A 115 -5.45 -2.07 15.78
CA GLU A 115 -5.97 -2.36 14.42
C GLU A 115 -5.70 -1.19 13.46
N ASP A 116 -5.98 0.04 13.90
CA ASP A 116 -5.79 1.26 13.10
C ASP A 116 -4.37 1.83 13.23
N ILE A 117 -3.39 1.09 12.69
CA ILE A 117 -1.96 1.40 12.84
C ILE A 117 -1.58 2.77 12.25
N PHE A 118 -2.02 3.07 11.02
CA PHE A 118 -1.58 4.29 10.31
C PHE A 118 -2.08 5.58 10.98
N PRO A 119 -3.37 5.74 11.32
CA PRO A 119 -3.86 6.92 12.04
C PRO A 119 -3.13 7.19 13.36
N GLU A 120 -2.89 6.15 14.16
CA GLU A 120 -2.18 6.24 15.44
C GLU A 120 -0.72 6.71 15.26
N VAL A 121 -0.03 6.19 14.24
CA VAL A 121 1.33 6.63 13.91
C VAL A 121 1.34 8.08 13.39
N VAL A 122 0.34 8.50 12.61
CA VAL A 122 0.19 9.90 12.17
C VAL A 122 -0.02 10.82 13.36
N GLU A 123 -0.87 10.44 14.32
CA GLU A 123 -1.11 11.23 15.54
C GLU A 123 0.16 11.34 16.38
N LEU A 124 0.87 10.24 16.59
CA LEU A 124 2.16 10.22 17.30
C LEU A 124 3.19 11.16 16.66
N LEU A 125 3.17 11.29 15.33
CA LEU A 125 4.06 12.14 14.56
C LEU A 125 3.47 13.53 14.27
N HIS A 126 2.49 13.97 15.06
CA HIS A 126 1.87 15.29 14.98
C HIS A 126 1.31 15.65 13.59
N GLY A 127 0.74 14.67 12.90
CA GLY A 127 0.12 14.87 11.58
C GLY A 127 1.07 14.71 10.39
N ASP A 128 2.33 14.30 10.60
CA ASP A 128 3.30 14.09 9.53
C ASP A 128 3.05 12.77 8.78
N GLU A 129 2.16 12.81 7.78
CA GLU A 129 1.80 11.63 6.99
C GLU A 129 2.99 11.00 6.25
N HIS A 130 3.95 11.80 5.77
CA HIS A 130 5.11 11.28 5.05
C HIS A 130 6.01 10.44 5.96
N ARG A 131 6.27 10.91 7.17
CA ARG A 131 7.04 10.13 8.16
C ARG A 131 6.25 8.92 8.66
N ALA A 132 4.94 9.04 8.79
CA ALA A 132 4.09 7.91 9.15
C ALA A 132 4.13 6.80 8.09
N ILE A 133 4.01 7.14 6.80
CA ILE A 133 4.13 6.17 5.69
C ILE A 133 5.46 5.44 5.76
N ARG A 134 6.57 6.19 5.85
CA ARG A 134 7.91 5.58 5.93
C ARG A 134 8.05 4.69 7.16
N SER A 135 7.50 5.11 8.31
CA SER A 135 7.54 4.31 9.53
C SER A 135 6.80 2.98 9.35
N VAL A 136 5.60 2.99 8.75
CA VAL A 136 4.83 1.76 8.50
C VAL A 136 5.50 0.86 7.46
N GLN A 137 6.18 1.41 6.45
CA GLN A 137 6.99 0.63 5.50
C GLN A 137 8.17 -0.08 6.19
N GLU A 138 8.89 0.61 7.09
CA GLU A 138 9.96 -0.03 7.86
C GLU A 138 9.42 -1.08 8.84
N LEU A 139 8.21 -0.88 9.39
CA LEU A 139 7.52 -1.90 10.19
C LEU A 139 7.19 -3.15 9.37
N GLU A 140 6.70 -3.00 8.14
CA GLU A 140 6.47 -4.13 7.23
C GLU A 140 7.76 -4.93 6.99
N ASN A 141 8.88 -4.23 6.71
CA ASN A 141 10.18 -4.85 6.46
C ASN A 141 10.74 -5.57 7.70
N LEU A 142 10.44 -5.07 8.89
CA LEU A 142 10.88 -5.62 10.17
C LEU A 142 10.06 -6.86 10.57
N TRP A 143 8.77 -6.90 10.25
CA TRP A 143 7.90 -8.00 10.66
C TRP A 143 8.18 -9.29 9.88
N PRO A 144 8.23 -10.45 10.56
CA PRO A 144 8.44 -11.74 9.90
C PRO A 144 7.22 -12.14 9.07
N ASP A 145 7.45 -12.74 7.89
CA ASP A 145 6.40 -13.32 7.05
C ASP A 145 5.70 -14.51 7.73
N GLU A 146 4.48 -14.84 7.29
CA GLU A 146 3.69 -15.96 7.82
C GLU A 146 4.44 -17.30 7.70
N ASP A 147 5.13 -17.51 6.59
CA ASP A 147 5.94 -18.68 6.27
C ASP A 147 7.38 -18.59 6.78
N SER A 148 7.76 -17.49 7.43
CA SER A 148 9.12 -17.30 7.96
C SER A 148 9.49 -18.45 8.88
N ILE A 149 10.74 -18.92 8.82
CA ILE A 149 11.25 -19.89 9.79
C ILE A 149 11.83 -19.22 11.04
N TYR A 150 11.81 -17.88 11.12
CA TYR A 150 12.44 -17.12 12.20
C TYR A 150 11.44 -16.45 13.15
N ASP A 151 11.64 -16.62 14.45
CA ASP A 151 10.95 -15.86 15.50
C ASP A 151 11.79 -14.64 15.85
N VAL A 152 11.19 -13.45 15.74
CA VAL A 152 11.85 -12.17 16.06
C VAL A 152 11.24 -11.59 17.33
N THR A 153 12.08 -11.21 18.29
CA THR A 153 11.68 -10.53 19.53
C THR A 153 12.55 -9.29 19.72
N LEU A 154 11.91 -8.17 20.03
CA LEU A 154 12.55 -6.88 20.23
C LEU A 154 12.34 -6.36 21.65
N GLY A 155 13.32 -5.66 22.21
CA GLY A 155 13.17 -4.92 23.46
C GLY A 155 13.73 -3.51 23.30
N PHE A 156 13.02 -2.51 23.81
CA PHE A 156 13.39 -1.09 23.68
C PHE A 156 13.50 -0.47 25.07
N GLY A 157 14.71 -0.20 25.53
CA GLY A 157 14.95 0.45 26.82
C GLY A 157 14.18 -0.22 27.97
N SER A 158 13.27 0.52 28.60
CA SER A 158 12.43 0.05 29.71
C SER A 158 11.18 -0.74 29.29
N LEU A 159 10.82 -0.75 28.01
CA LEU A 159 9.73 -1.59 27.50
C LEU A 159 10.13 -3.07 27.54
N GLY A 160 9.17 -3.92 27.90
CA GLY A 160 9.33 -5.37 27.91
C GLY A 160 9.68 -5.92 26.52
N PRO A 161 10.16 -7.17 26.43
CA PRO A 161 10.38 -7.78 25.13
C PRO A 161 9.03 -7.99 24.41
N ILE A 162 8.92 -7.48 23.19
CA ILE A 162 7.78 -7.62 22.29
C ILE A 162 8.12 -8.71 21.28
N LYS A 163 7.35 -9.81 21.28
CA LYS A 163 7.45 -10.83 20.24
C LYS A 163 6.70 -10.33 19.00
N LEU A 164 7.35 -10.32 17.85
CA LEU A 164 6.72 -9.94 16.60
C LEU A 164 5.89 -11.11 16.07
N ASP A 165 4.57 -11.01 16.24
CA ASP A 165 3.62 -12.00 15.72
C ASP A 165 3.54 -11.90 14.19
N ARG A 166 3.79 -13.01 13.50
CA ARG A 166 3.77 -13.11 12.03
C ARG A 166 2.40 -12.80 11.45
N THR A 167 1.34 -13.14 12.17
CA THR A 167 -0.05 -12.89 11.74
C THR A 167 -0.39 -11.40 11.64
N ARG A 168 0.44 -10.52 12.22
CA ARG A 168 0.27 -9.06 12.17
C ARG A 168 0.82 -8.45 10.88
N LYS A 169 1.72 -9.13 10.15
CA LYS A 169 2.35 -8.57 8.94
C LYS A 169 1.33 -8.17 7.86
N PRO A 170 0.28 -8.99 7.56
CA PRO A 170 -0.78 -8.57 6.63
C PRO A 170 -1.52 -7.32 7.08
N ILE A 171 -1.78 -7.15 8.38
CA ILE A 171 -2.46 -5.97 8.94
C ILE A 171 -1.58 -4.73 8.77
N ILE A 172 -0.28 -4.83 9.06
CA ILE A 172 0.70 -3.74 8.87
C ILE A 172 0.80 -3.35 7.40
N LYS A 173 0.86 -4.35 6.50
CA LYS A 173 0.87 -4.13 5.05
C LYS A 173 -0.41 -3.43 4.58
N ASN A 174 -1.56 -3.83 5.11
CA ASN A 174 -2.85 -3.23 4.81
C ASN A 174 -3.04 -1.87 5.48
N ALA A 175 -2.28 -1.51 6.51
CA ALA A 175 -2.37 -0.18 7.14
C ALA A 175 -1.96 0.96 6.17
N LEU A 176 -1.12 0.66 5.17
CA LEU A 176 -0.82 1.59 4.06
C LEU A 176 -1.93 1.61 3.00
N ILE A 177 -2.74 0.56 2.93
CA ILE A 177 -3.91 0.44 2.06
C ILE A 177 -5.08 1.07 2.81
N ARG A 178 -5.18 2.40 2.74
CA ARG A 178 -6.22 3.16 3.43
C ARG A 178 -7.61 2.60 3.11
N PRO A 179 -8.45 2.24 4.09
CA PRO A 179 -9.88 2.17 3.85
C PRO A 179 -10.36 3.58 3.44
N PRO A 180 -11.22 3.70 2.43
CA PRO A 180 -11.61 4.99 1.87
C PRO A 180 -12.26 5.87 2.93
N LYS A 181 -11.61 6.98 3.28
CA LYS A 181 -12.30 8.09 3.95
C LYS A 181 -13.37 8.62 2.97
N PRO A 182 -14.58 9.00 3.43
CA PRO A 182 -15.72 9.40 2.58
C PRO A 182 -15.51 10.67 1.72
N THR A 183 -14.28 11.20 1.64
CA THR A 183 -13.88 12.34 0.80
C THR A 183 -12.87 11.99 -0.29
N GLU A 184 -12.39 10.74 -0.36
CA GLU A 184 -11.46 10.27 -1.39
C GLU A 184 -12.17 9.32 -2.37
N LYS A 185 -11.84 9.45 -3.66
CA LYS A 185 -12.38 8.60 -4.73
C LYS A 185 -11.27 8.16 -5.66
N THR A 186 -11.30 6.88 -6.04
CA THR A 186 -10.47 6.34 -7.12
C THR A 186 -11.31 6.23 -8.39
N ILE A 187 -10.78 6.74 -9.49
CA ILE A 187 -11.37 6.63 -10.82
C ILE A 187 -10.36 6.04 -11.79
N SER A 188 -10.84 5.27 -12.75
CA SER A 188 -10.01 4.66 -13.79
C SER A 188 -10.58 4.96 -15.16
N GLY A 189 -9.73 5.31 -16.11
CA GLY A 189 -10.18 5.67 -17.44
C GLY A 189 -9.09 6.26 -18.32
N ARG A 190 -9.48 6.71 -19.52
CA ARG A 190 -8.54 7.25 -20.51
C ARG A 190 -8.39 8.75 -20.37
N MET A 191 -7.16 9.25 -20.39
CA MET A 191 -6.91 10.70 -20.39
C MET A 191 -7.19 11.31 -21.78
N VAL A 192 -8.15 12.22 -21.85
CA VAL A 192 -8.66 12.79 -23.11
C VAL A 192 -8.27 14.25 -23.34
N GLU A 193 -8.06 15.04 -22.29
CA GLU A 193 -7.66 16.45 -22.38
C GLU A 193 -6.61 16.77 -21.31
N LEU A 194 -5.60 17.58 -21.65
CA LEU A 194 -4.60 18.09 -20.71
C LEU A 194 -4.48 19.61 -20.85
N ARG A 195 -4.51 20.32 -19.72
CA ARG A 195 -4.21 21.75 -19.61
C ARG A 195 -3.05 21.96 -18.67
N VAL A 196 -1.95 22.46 -19.23
CA VAL A 196 -0.71 22.81 -18.51
C VAL A 196 -0.62 24.30 -18.16
N ASP A 197 -1.73 25.06 -18.31
CA ASP A 197 -1.78 26.47 -17.96
C ASP A 197 -1.79 26.68 -16.42
N ARG A 198 -2.05 27.91 -15.97
CA ARG A 198 -2.10 28.24 -14.53
C ARG A 198 -3.07 27.37 -13.70
N LYS A 199 -4.02 26.66 -14.33
CA LYS A 199 -4.98 25.80 -13.64
C LYS A 199 -4.53 24.35 -13.49
N ARG A 200 -3.51 23.88 -14.23
CA ARG A 200 -2.96 22.49 -14.21
C ARG A 200 -4.02 21.41 -13.96
N GLN A 201 -4.72 21.05 -15.03
CA GLN A 201 -5.81 20.08 -14.95
C GLN A 201 -5.85 19.16 -16.17
N PHE A 202 -6.34 17.95 -16.00
CA PHE A 202 -6.62 17.02 -17.10
C PHE A 202 -8.01 16.41 -16.95
N VAL A 203 -8.54 15.88 -18.04
CA VAL A 203 -9.85 15.20 -18.07
C VAL A 203 -9.64 13.74 -18.36
N ILE A 204 -10.26 12.90 -17.54
CA ILE A 204 -10.33 11.45 -17.73
C ILE A 204 -11.76 11.10 -18.15
N ASP A 205 -11.90 10.36 -19.24
CA ASP A 205 -13.15 9.68 -19.59
C ASP A 205 -13.20 8.36 -18.82
N THR A 206 -14.21 8.16 -17.98
CA THR A 206 -14.37 6.97 -17.14
C THR A 206 -15.72 6.30 -17.41
N PRO A 207 -15.94 5.06 -16.95
CA PRO A 207 -17.24 4.39 -17.05
C PRO A 207 -18.38 5.13 -16.34
N GLU A 208 -18.07 6.04 -15.41
CA GLU A 208 -19.06 6.88 -14.72
C GLU A 208 -19.27 8.25 -15.39
N GLY A 209 -18.51 8.52 -16.46
CA GLY A 209 -18.45 9.78 -17.19
C GLY A 209 -17.15 10.55 -16.97
N LYS A 210 -17.10 11.78 -17.49
CA LYS A 210 -15.87 12.57 -17.49
C LYS A 210 -15.57 13.21 -16.14
N TYR A 211 -14.35 13.04 -15.65
CA TYR A 211 -13.83 13.65 -14.43
C TYR A 211 -12.71 14.65 -14.75
N THR A 212 -12.73 15.79 -14.06
CA THR A 212 -11.65 16.79 -14.13
C THR A 212 -10.70 16.61 -12.95
N CYS A 213 -9.45 16.27 -13.23
CA CYS A 213 -8.42 16.07 -12.23
C CYS A 213 -7.48 17.27 -12.17
N ARG A 214 -7.21 17.77 -10.97
CA ARG A 214 -6.22 18.84 -10.71
C ARG A 214 -4.97 18.23 -10.11
N TYR A 215 -3.81 18.69 -10.56
CA TYR A 215 -2.53 18.14 -10.13
C TYR A 215 -1.52 19.24 -9.77
N PRO A 216 -0.61 18.99 -8.81
CA PRO A 216 0.48 19.90 -8.48
C PRO A 216 1.56 19.90 -9.57
N PRO A 217 2.34 20.99 -9.70
CA PRO A 217 3.43 21.09 -10.69
C PRO A 217 4.40 19.92 -10.72
N GLU A 218 4.63 19.28 -9.57
CA GLU A 218 5.55 18.15 -9.42
C GLU A 218 5.14 16.93 -10.27
N LEU A 219 3.85 16.78 -10.55
CA LEU A 219 3.31 15.67 -11.35
C LEU A 219 3.23 15.97 -12.85
N GLU A 220 3.63 17.17 -13.28
CA GLU A 220 3.43 17.64 -14.66
C GLU A 220 4.13 16.74 -15.68
N GLU A 221 5.40 16.35 -15.43
CA GLU A 221 6.13 15.44 -16.32
C GLU A 221 5.49 14.05 -16.40
N PHE A 222 4.96 13.54 -15.28
CA PHE A 222 4.32 12.23 -15.22
C PHE A 222 3.01 12.22 -15.99
N VAL A 223 2.20 13.28 -15.84
CA VAL A 223 0.92 13.42 -16.54
C VAL A 223 1.15 13.59 -18.05
N ILE A 224 2.10 14.41 -18.48
CA ILE A 224 2.39 14.64 -19.90
C ILE A 224 2.79 13.35 -20.62
N LYS A 225 3.60 12.50 -19.98
CA LYS A 225 4.04 11.22 -20.57
C LYS A 225 2.92 10.20 -20.79
N ARG A 226 1.74 10.42 -20.20
CA ARG A 226 0.63 9.46 -20.18
C ARG A 226 -0.60 9.93 -20.96
N ILE A 227 -0.47 10.99 -21.77
CA ILE A 227 -1.55 11.51 -22.62
C ILE A 227 -2.09 10.39 -23.53
N LYS A 228 -3.44 10.30 -23.64
CA LYS A 228 -4.18 9.27 -24.38
C LYS A 228 -4.07 7.84 -23.83
N GLN A 229 -3.37 7.62 -22.71
CA GLN A 229 -3.27 6.30 -22.07
C GLN A 229 -4.38 6.11 -21.02
N LEU A 230 -4.62 4.84 -20.66
CA LEU A 230 -5.40 4.48 -19.49
C LEU A 230 -4.62 4.79 -18.21
N VAL A 231 -5.30 5.39 -17.25
CA VAL A 231 -4.73 5.76 -15.96
C VAL A 231 -5.74 5.52 -14.84
N SER A 232 -5.23 5.22 -13.66
CA SER A 232 -5.97 5.21 -12.40
C SER A 232 -5.58 6.42 -11.58
N VAL A 233 -6.56 7.14 -11.09
CA VAL A 233 -6.38 8.35 -10.30
C VAL A 233 -7.14 8.25 -9.00
N SER A 234 -6.43 8.41 -7.90
CA SER A 234 -6.98 8.49 -6.54
C SER A 234 -6.80 9.90 -6.01
N GLY A 235 -7.78 10.43 -5.29
CA GLY A 235 -7.62 11.73 -4.67
C GLY A 235 -8.88 12.24 -4.00
N SER A 236 -8.80 13.44 -3.45
CA SER A 236 -9.92 14.06 -2.75
C SER A 236 -10.94 14.63 -3.72
N ILE A 237 -12.23 14.39 -3.46
CA ILE A 237 -13.32 14.96 -4.26
C ILE A 237 -13.30 16.48 -4.05
N GLY A 238 -13.16 17.23 -5.14
CA GLY A 238 -13.18 18.69 -5.12
C GLY A 238 -14.58 19.27 -4.90
N LYS A 239 -14.72 20.59 -5.04
CA LYS A 239 -16.00 21.30 -4.83
C LYS A 239 -17.16 20.82 -5.73
N THR A 240 -16.84 20.11 -6.81
CA THR A 240 -17.81 19.47 -7.69
C THR A 240 -17.66 17.95 -7.62
N ALA A 241 -18.76 17.20 -7.65
CA ALA A 241 -18.73 15.73 -7.57
C ALA A 241 -17.88 15.05 -8.68
N ARG A 242 -17.62 15.74 -9.79
CA ARG A 242 -16.78 15.29 -10.91
C ARG A 242 -15.40 15.94 -10.97
N SER A 243 -14.91 16.44 -9.84
CA SER A 243 -13.54 16.96 -9.72
C SER A 243 -12.76 16.16 -8.70
N ILE A 244 -11.52 15.82 -9.02
CA ILE A 244 -10.59 15.14 -8.10
C ILE A 244 -9.33 15.99 -7.98
N ASN A 245 -8.85 16.21 -6.76
CA ASN A 245 -7.55 16.80 -6.50
C ASN A 245 -6.55 15.70 -6.16
N ILE A 246 -5.43 15.69 -6.88
CA ILE A 246 -4.36 14.72 -6.72
C ILE A 246 -3.30 15.35 -5.83
N GLU A 247 -2.86 14.64 -4.79
CA GLU A 247 -1.93 15.17 -3.78
C GLU A 247 -0.50 14.63 -3.95
N GLY A 248 -0.30 13.56 -4.71
CA GLY A 248 1.04 13.00 -4.93
C GLY A 248 1.12 11.96 -6.05
N GLU A 249 2.34 11.50 -6.35
CA GLU A 249 2.63 10.60 -7.48
C GLU A 249 1.93 9.25 -7.33
N MET A 250 1.85 8.72 -6.11
CA MET A 250 1.18 7.44 -5.83
C MET A 250 -0.32 7.45 -6.17
N ALA A 251 -0.91 8.62 -6.28
CA ALA A 251 -2.31 8.82 -6.63
C ALA A 251 -2.54 8.87 -8.15
N PHE A 252 -1.51 8.75 -8.97
CA PHE A 252 -1.60 8.70 -10.44
C PHE A 252 -0.81 7.51 -10.98
N LYS A 253 -1.50 6.47 -11.45
CA LYS A 253 -0.88 5.23 -11.92
C LYS A 253 -1.28 4.93 -13.36
N PRO A 254 -0.35 4.49 -14.22
CA PRO A 254 -0.73 3.94 -15.52
C PRO A 254 -1.50 2.63 -15.33
N LEU A 255 -2.48 2.40 -16.20
CA LEU A 255 -3.21 1.14 -16.28
C LEU A 255 -2.96 0.49 -17.64
N ASN A 256 -2.80 -0.83 -17.64
CA ASN A 256 -2.71 -1.61 -18.88
C ASN A 256 -4.10 -2.03 -19.36
N SER A 257 -5.00 -2.33 -18.41
CA SER A 257 -6.39 -2.74 -18.61
C SER A 257 -7.31 -1.90 -17.74
N LEU A 258 -8.59 -1.81 -18.14
CA LEU A 258 -9.65 -1.23 -17.34
C LEU A 258 -10.31 -2.35 -16.51
N PRO A 259 -10.24 -2.31 -15.17
CA PRO A 259 -10.86 -3.34 -14.36
C PRO A 259 -12.38 -3.15 -14.30
N LEU A 260 -13.12 -4.14 -14.76
CA LEU A 260 -14.56 -4.27 -14.51
C LEU A 260 -14.75 -4.99 -13.17
N THR A 261 -15.36 -4.32 -12.18
CA THR A 261 -15.50 -4.87 -10.82
C THR A 261 -16.88 -5.43 -10.52
N HIS A 262 -17.88 -5.14 -11.36
CA HIS A 262 -19.27 -5.52 -11.12
C HIS A 262 -19.96 -5.87 -12.42
N ILE A 263 -20.97 -6.74 -12.34
CA ILE A 263 -21.90 -7.04 -13.41
C ILE A 263 -23.28 -6.51 -13.04
N ARG A 264 -23.97 -5.88 -14.00
CA ARG A 264 -25.35 -5.42 -13.84
C ARG A 264 -26.34 -6.40 -14.46
N PHE A 265 -27.16 -7.04 -13.62
CA PHE A 265 -28.29 -7.87 -14.02
C PHE A 265 -29.60 -7.11 -13.77
N ASN A 266 -30.14 -6.46 -14.81
CA ASN A 266 -31.33 -5.58 -14.67
C ASN A 266 -31.10 -4.48 -13.61
N GLU A 267 -31.85 -4.48 -12.50
CA GLU A 267 -31.68 -3.55 -11.39
C GLU A 267 -30.65 -4.03 -10.34
N ASP A 268 -30.20 -5.28 -10.42
CA ASP A 268 -29.24 -5.85 -9.48
C ASP A 268 -27.80 -5.62 -9.95
N ILE A 269 -26.97 -5.07 -9.06
CA ILE A 269 -25.52 -4.94 -9.26
C ILE A 269 -24.85 -6.01 -8.42
N ARG A 270 -24.10 -6.90 -9.05
CA ARG A 270 -23.33 -7.95 -8.38
C ARG A 270 -21.84 -7.64 -8.51
N GLU A 271 -21.18 -7.51 -7.37
CA GLU A 271 -19.72 -7.36 -7.32
C GLU A 271 -19.05 -8.67 -7.76
N LEU A 272 -17.98 -8.53 -8.54
CA LEU A 272 -17.16 -9.63 -8.98
C LEU A 272 -16.13 -9.97 -7.91
N ARG A 273 -15.92 -11.27 -7.70
CA ARG A 273 -14.88 -11.78 -6.79
C ARG A 273 -13.48 -11.34 -7.26
N TYR A 274 -13.27 -11.37 -8.58
CA TYR A 274 -12.07 -10.89 -9.23
C TYR A 274 -12.46 -9.96 -10.39
N PRO A 275 -11.81 -8.79 -10.53
CA PRO A 275 -12.10 -7.90 -11.66
C PRO A 275 -11.82 -8.58 -13.00
N ILE A 276 -12.65 -8.31 -14.00
CA ILE A 276 -12.34 -8.67 -15.39
C ILE A 276 -11.53 -7.53 -16.00
N ASP A 277 -10.31 -7.84 -16.42
CA ASP A 277 -9.45 -6.89 -17.11
C ASP A 277 -9.92 -6.69 -18.55
N LEU A 278 -10.43 -5.50 -18.86
CA LEU A 278 -10.79 -5.10 -20.21
C LEU A 278 -9.61 -4.40 -20.88
N GLU A 279 -9.14 -4.93 -21.99
CA GLU A 279 -8.22 -4.21 -22.86
C GLU A 279 -8.99 -3.10 -23.57
N VAL A 280 -8.41 -1.89 -23.60
CA VAL A 280 -9.07 -0.71 -24.18
C VAL A 280 -8.16 -0.09 -25.22
N GLU A 281 -8.61 -0.12 -26.46
CA GLU A 281 -8.00 0.58 -27.58
C GLU A 281 -8.88 1.75 -28.01
N PHE A 282 -8.26 2.72 -28.68
CA PHE A 282 -8.99 3.88 -29.22
C PHE A 282 -8.55 4.13 -30.65
N GLU A 283 -9.42 3.77 -31.59
CA GLU A 283 -9.17 3.85 -33.03
C GLU A 283 -10.39 4.46 -33.73
N ASN A 284 -10.16 5.27 -34.77
CA ASN A 284 -11.23 5.88 -35.58
C ASN A 284 -12.31 6.63 -34.77
N ASP A 285 -11.89 7.33 -33.70
CA ASP A 285 -12.76 8.04 -32.75
C ASP A 285 -13.74 7.15 -31.97
N GLU A 286 -13.49 5.84 -31.93
CA GLU A 286 -14.23 4.87 -31.12
C GLU A 286 -13.32 4.16 -30.13
N TYR A 287 -13.88 3.83 -28.98
CA TYR A 287 -13.29 2.91 -28.01
C TYR A 287 -13.61 1.47 -28.43
N ILE A 288 -12.59 0.63 -28.46
CA ILE A 288 -12.70 -0.82 -28.62
C ILE A 288 -12.37 -1.44 -27.27
N LEU A 289 -13.34 -2.10 -26.64
CA LEU A 289 -13.15 -2.78 -25.36
C LEU A 289 -13.26 -4.28 -25.62
N TYR A 290 -12.28 -5.05 -25.17
CA TYR A 290 -12.33 -6.49 -25.35
C TYR A 290 -11.71 -7.25 -24.19
N ASN A 291 -12.13 -8.50 -24.06
CA ASN A 291 -11.55 -9.48 -23.18
C ASN A 291 -11.65 -10.86 -23.84
N ASN A 292 -10.49 -11.41 -24.18
CA ASN A 292 -10.39 -12.71 -24.86
C ASN A 292 -10.81 -13.88 -23.95
N GLU A 293 -10.70 -13.70 -22.63
CA GLU A 293 -10.99 -14.75 -21.66
C GLU A 293 -12.48 -15.13 -21.63
N PHE A 294 -13.34 -14.14 -21.81
CA PHE A 294 -14.81 -14.26 -21.83
C PHE A 294 -15.42 -13.98 -23.21
N ASN A 295 -14.59 -13.83 -24.25
CA ASN A 295 -15.00 -13.50 -25.62
C ASN A 295 -15.88 -12.24 -25.72
N LEU A 296 -15.52 -11.20 -24.96
CA LEU A 296 -16.21 -9.92 -24.95
C LEU A 296 -15.54 -8.98 -25.95
N LEU A 297 -16.32 -8.27 -26.76
CA LEU A 297 -15.81 -7.31 -27.74
C LEU A 297 -16.88 -6.30 -28.12
N VAL A 298 -16.69 -5.04 -27.74
CA VAL A 298 -17.62 -3.96 -28.08
C VAL A 298 -16.90 -2.74 -28.61
N THR A 299 -17.61 -1.96 -29.42
CA THR A 299 -17.21 -0.61 -29.80
C THR A 299 -18.16 0.44 -29.25
N SER A 300 -17.66 1.63 -28.93
CA SER A 300 -18.46 2.72 -28.35
C SER A 300 -17.80 4.10 -28.52
N GLY A 301 -18.59 5.18 -28.47
CA GLY A 301 -18.06 6.55 -28.54
C GLY A 301 -17.48 7.09 -27.23
N ASN A 302 -17.73 6.41 -26.09
CA ASN A 302 -17.19 6.78 -24.78
C ASN A 302 -17.13 5.54 -23.87
N LEU A 303 -16.31 5.62 -22.82
CA LEU A 303 -16.08 4.47 -21.93
C LEU A 303 -17.29 4.03 -21.13
N LYS A 304 -18.22 4.94 -20.82
CA LYS A 304 -19.45 4.60 -20.12
C LYS A 304 -20.31 3.67 -20.98
N ASP A 305 -20.60 4.07 -22.20
CA ASP A 305 -21.43 3.26 -23.12
C ASP A 305 -20.74 1.94 -23.46
N GLY A 306 -19.41 1.93 -23.59
CA GLY A 306 -18.63 0.72 -23.82
C GLY A 306 -18.77 -0.29 -22.68
N VAL A 307 -18.62 0.16 -21.43
CA VAL A 307 -18.78 -0.72 -20.25
C VAL A 307 -20.23 -1.17 -20.08
N GLU A 308 -21.21 -0.33 -20.38
CA GLU A 308 -22.63 -0.74 -20.39
C GLU A 308 -22.88 -1.86 -21.41
N ARG A 309 -22.31 -1.78 -22.62
CA ARG A 309 -22.43 -2.85 -23.62
C ARG A 309 -21.69 -4.13 -23.23
N ILE A 310 -20.51 -4.03 -22.61
CA ILE A 310 -19.81 -5.20 -22.05
C ILE A 310 -20.69 -5.90 -21.00
N ASN A 311 -21.38 -5.14 -20.15
CA ASN A 311 -22.32 -5.71 -19.19
C ASN A 311 -23.49 -6.44 -19.88
N ASP A 312 -24.02 -5.87 -20.97
CA ASP A 312 -25.07 -6.52 -21.76
C ASP A 312 -24.58 -7.83 -22.39
N GLU A 313 -23.36 -7.87 -22.94
CA GLU A 313 -22.75 -9.11 -23.45
C GLU A 313 -22.57 -10.16 -22.36
N LEU A 314 -22.02 -9.77 -21.20
CA LEU A 314 -21.86 -10.67 -20.05
C LEU A 314 -23.19 -11.23 -19.57
N LYS A 315 -24.24 -10.41 -19.58
CA LYS A 315 -25.59 -10.86 -19.22
C LYS A 315 -26.13 -11.90 -20.21
N LEU A 316 -25.92 -11.71 -21.51
CA LEU A 316 -26.29 -12.71 -22.52
C LEU A 316 -25.53 -14.02 -22.30
N LEU A 317 -24.22 -13.95 -22.07
CA LEU A 317 -23.41 -15.14 -21.76
C LEU A 317 -23.88 -15.84 -20.48
N TRP A 318 -24.32 -15.09 -19.46
CA TRP A 318 -24.86 -15.67 -18.24
C TRP A 318 -26.17 -16.43 -18.52
N LEU A 319 -27.09 -15.84 -19.28
CA LEU A 319 -28.34 -16.48 -19.67
C LEU A 319 -28.08 -17.77 -20.48
N ASP A 320 -27.21 -17.68 -21.48
CA ASP A 320 -26.94 -18.77 -22.43
C ASP A 320 -26.17 -19.95 -21.82
N TYR A 321 -25.32 -19.71 -20.82
CA TYR A 321 -24.45 -20.74 -20.26
C TYR A 321 -24.73 -21.08 -18.79
N VAL A 322 -25.09 -20.10 -17.95
CA VAL A 322 -25.27 -20.32 -16.51
C VAL A 322 -26.68 -20.75 -16.17
N GLU A 323 -27.69 -20.10 -16.75
CA GLU A 323 -29.11 -20.39 -16.51
C GLU A 323 -29.63 -21.56 -17.36
N GLU A 324 -28.97 -21.90 -18.47
CA GLU A 324 -29.31 -23.05 -19.31
C GLU A 324 -29.14 -24.39 -18.57
N GLU A 325 -29.98 -25.36 -18.92
CA GLU A 325 -29.92 -26.70 -18.35
C GLU A 325 -28.60 -27.39 -18.75
N THR A 326 -27.90 -27.99 -17.77
CA THR A 326 -26.59 -28.62 -18.01
C THR A 326 -26.60 -29.66 -19.13
N GLY A 327 -27.73 -30.34 -19.33
CA GLY A 327 -27.90 -31.35 -20.39
C GLY A 327 -27.92 -30.77 -21.81
N ASN A 328 -28.21 -29.47 -21.95
CA ASN A 328 -28.24 -28.75 -23.22
C ASN A 328 -26.87 -28.15 -23.60
N LEU A 329 -25.92 -28.16 -22.66
CA LEU A 329 -24.58 -27.61 -22.86
C LEU A 329 -23.62 -28.67 -23.42
N THR A 330 -22.75 -28.24 -24.33
CA THR A 330 -21.60 -29.04 -24.75
C THR A 330 -20.56 -29.12 -23.63
N GLU A 331 -19.60 -30.05 -23.72
CA GLU A 331 -18.50 -30.15 -22.76
C GLU A 331 -17.74 -28.82 -22.59
N GLY A 332 -17.47 -28.12 -23.70
CA GLY A 332 -16.88 -26.78 -23.68
C GLY A 332 -17.80 -25.73 -23.04
N GLY A 333 -19.11 -25.82 -23.28
CA GLY A 333 -20.12 -24.96 -22.63
C GLY A 333 -20.19 -25.16 -21.12
N ILE A 334 -20.03 -26.38 -20.62
CA ILE A 334 -19.97 -26.68 -19.18
C ILE A 334 -18.70 -26.06 -18.55
N VAL A 335 -17.56 -26.17 -19.22
CA VAL A 335 -16.31 -25.52 -18.76
C VAL A 335 -16.47 -24.01 -18.71
N PHE A 336 -17.04 -23.40 -19.76
CA PHE A 336 -17.27 -21.97 -19.81
C PHE A 336 -18.29 -21.50 -18.77
N ARG A 337 -19.37 -22.25 -18.54
CA ARG A 337 -20.32 -22.02 -17.45
C ARG A 337 -19.63 -21.96 -16.09
N ASN A 338 -18.78 -22.93 -15.78
CA ASN A 338 -18.07 -22.96 -14.49
C ASN A 338 -17.16 -21.73 -14.33
N LYS A 339 -16.54 -21.29 -15.42
CA LYS A 339 -15.72 -20.08 -15.47
C LYS A 339 -16.53 -18.81 -15.24
N LEU A 340 -17.71 -18.68 -15.86
CA LEU A 340 -18.62 -17.57 -15.59
C LEU A 340 -19.08 -17.58 -14.13
N ARG A 341 -19.49 -18.73 -13.60
CA ARG A 341 -19.90 -18.86 -12.20
C ARG A 341 -18.80 -18.48 -11.22
N SER A 342 -17.53 -18.75 -11.54
CA SER A 342 -16.40 -18.37 -10.67
C SER A 342 -16.19 -16.85 -10.53
N LEU A 343 -16.83 -16.04 -11.37
CA LEU A 343 -16.78 -14.58 -11.27
C LEU A 343 -17.55 -14.04 -10.05
N LEU A 344 -18.57 -14.75 -9.56
CA LEU A 344 -19.39 -14.33 -8.43
C LEU A 344 -19.11 -15.22 -7.21
N ASP A 345 -19.22 -14.66 -6.01
CA ASP A 345 -19.17 -15.41 -4.73
C ASP A 345 -20.45 -16.22 -4.47
N GLU A 346 -21.01 -16.85 -5.51
CA GLU A 346 -22.04 -17.86 -5.33
C GLU A 346 -21.35 -19.17 -4.95
N GLY A 347 -21.37 -19.47 -3.65
CA GLY A 347 -20.75 -20.64 -3.05
C GLY A 347 -20.88 -21.92 -3.90
N ILE A 348 -19.74 -22.60 -4.04
CA ILE A 348 -19.70 -24.03 -4.29
C ILE A 348 -20.20 -24.75 -3.05
#